data_AF-A0A7V9U5R3-F1
#
_entry.id   AF-A0A7V9U5R3-F1
#
_cell.length_a   1.000
_cell.length_b   1.000
_cell.length_c   1.000
_cell.angle_alpha   90.00
_cell.angle_beta   90.00
_cell.angle_gamma   90.00
#
_symmetry.space_group_name_H-M   'P 1'
#
loop_
_entity.id
_entity.type
_entity.pdbx_description
1 polymer ?
#
loop_
_entity_poly.entity_id
_entity_poly.type
_entity_poly.pdbx_seq_one_letter_code
_entity_poly.pdbx_strand_id
1 'polypeptide(L)'
;MSSRYGPDAARKAAEAIRARTGDNAPELGIVLGSGLGGLAEDLKDAVRIPFAEIPGFPTATVIGHAGALVAGNLSGRSVVALSGRFHMYEGHS
;
A
#
# COMPACT_ATOMS: atom_id res chain seq x y z
N MET A 1 7.37 19.09 17.32
CA MET A 1 6.32 18.76 16.32
C MET A 1 6.72 17.47 15.64
N SER A 2 6.01 16.36 15.89
CA SER A 2 6.17 15.16 15.06
C SER A 2 5.63 15.51 13.69
N SER A 3 6.49 15.63 12.68
CA SER A 3 6.04 15.83 11.30
C SER A 3 5.10 14.70 10.89
N ARG A 4 3.99 15.03 10.22
CA ARG A 4 3.03 14.05 9.67
C ARG A 4 3.71 13.03 8.74
N TYR A 5 4.81 13.46 8.12
CA TYR A 5 5.63 12.66 7.21
C TYR A 5 7.09 12.66 7.68
N GLY A 6 7.86 11.65 7.29
CA GLY A 6 9.27 11.56 7.62
C GLY A 6 9.68 10.16 8.10
N PRO A 7 10.94 9.97 8.50
CA PRO A 7 11.50 8.65 8.79
C PRO A 7 10.72 7.86 9.85
N ASP A 8 10.27 8.53 10.91
CA ASP A 8 9.54 7.86 11.99
C ASP A 8 8.11 7.46 11.58
N ALA A 9 7.45 8.29 10.78
CA ALA A 9 6.14 7.95 10.21
C ALA A 9 6.27 6.78 9.23
N ALA A 10 7.29 6.79 8.36
CA ALA A 10 7.59 5.69 7.44
C ALA A 10 7.92 4.39 8.18
N ARG A 11 8.68 4.47 9.30
CA ARG A 11 8.99 3.31 10.13
C ARG A 11 7.73 2.69 10.75
N LYS A 12 6.85 3.51 11.33
CA LYS A 12 5.57 3.05 11.88
C LYS A 12 4.67 2.40 10.83
N ALA A 13 4.59 2.98 9.63
CA ALA A 13 3.85 2.39 8.52
C ALA A 13 4.42 1.02 8.14
N ALA A 14 5.74 0.93 7.98
CA ALA A 14 6.42 -0.30 7.62
C ALA A 14 6.28 -1.39 8.69
N GLU A 15 6.31 -1.03 9.98
CA GLU A 15 6.04 -1.94 11.10
C GLU A 15 4.61 -2.48 11.05
N ALA A 16 3.62 -1.61 10.84
CA ALA A 16 2.21 -2.01 10.73
C ALA A 16 1.92 -2.88 9.49
N ILE A 17 2.70 -2.72 8.42
CA ILE A 17 2.63 -3.59 7.24
C ILE A 17 3.27 -4.95 7.57
N ARG A 18 4.51 -4.97 8.10
CA ARG A 18 5.22 -6.20 8.49
C ARG A 18 4.43 -7.06 9.49
N ALA A 19 3.76 -6.43 10.45
CA ALA A 19 2.92 -7.13 11.43
C ALA A 19 1.79 -7.96 10.78
N ARG A 20 1.38 -7.62 9.55
CA ARG A 20 0.33 -8.31 8.79
C ARG A 20 0.87 -9.20 7.68
N THR A 21 2.00 -8.84 7.09
CA THR A 21 2.61 -9.56 5.96
C THR A 21 3.71 -10.55 6.36
N GLY A 22 4.12 -10.52 7.63
CA GLY A 22 5.26 -11.28 8.13
C GLY A 22 6.61 -10.64 7.78
N ASP A 23 7.70 -11.36 8.08
CA ASP A 23 9.08 -10.88 7.94
C ASP A 23 9.65 -11.02 6.52
N ASN A 24 8.90 -11.60 5.59
CA ASN A 24 9.31 -11.71 4.20
C ASN A 24 9.28 -10.32 3.54
N ALA A 25 10.46 -9.75 3.33
CA ALA A 25 10.61 -8.47 2.65
C ALA A 25 10.26 -8.62 1.15
N PRO A 26 9.40 -7.75 0.60
CA PRO A 26 9.09 -7.77 -0.82
C PRO A 26 10.32 -7.43 -1.66
N GLU A 27 10.50 -8.14 -2.78
CA GLU A 27 11.55 -7.87 -3.77
C GLU A 27 11.20 -6.67 -4.65
N LEU A 28 9.91 -6.42 -4.86
CA LEU A 28 9.40 -5.39 -5.77
C LEU A 28 8.20 -4.64 -5.16
N GLY A 29 8.20 -3.31 -5.34
CA GLY A 29 7.04 -2.45 -5.11
C GLY A 29 6.40 -2.00 -6.43
N ILE A 30 5.08 -2.06 -6.53
CA ILE A 30 4.31 -1.63 -7.72
C ILE A 30 3.23 -0.62 -7.31
N VAL A 31 3.04 0.45 -8.08
CA VAL A 31 1.90 1.38 -7.92
C VAL A 31 0.93 1.20 -9.08
N LEU A 32 -0.27 0.71 -8.80
CA LEU A 32 -1.27 0.42 -9.83
C LEU A 32 -1.99 1.71 -10.24
N GLY A 33 -1.98 1.98 -11.55
CA GLY A 33 -2.78 3.04 -12.17
C GLY A 33 -4.19 2.56 -12.55
N SER A 34 -4.96 3.46 -13.13
CA SER A 34 -6.31 3.16 -13.64
C SER A 34 -6.29 1.98 -14.62
N GLY A 35 -7.22 1.04 -14.45
CA GLY A 35 -7.31 -0.17 -15.26
C GLY A 35 -6.35 -1.32 -14.88
N LEU A 36 -5.41 -1.09 -13.95
CA LEU A 36 -4.45 -2.12 -13.52
C LEU A 36 -4.83 -2.81 -12.20
N GLY A 37 -6.01 -2.52 -11.64
CA GLY A 37 -6.47 -3.11 -10.37
C GLY A 37 -6.54 -4.65 -10.39
N GLY A 38 -6.82 -5.24 -11.57
CA GLY A 38 -6.83 -6.70 -11.73
C GLY A 38 -5.51 -7.37 -11.37
N LEU A 39 -4.37 -6.67 -11.54
CA LEU A 39 -3.07 -7.22 -11.16
C LEU A 39 -2.98 -7.52 -9.66
N ALA A 40 -3.62 -6.71 -8.81
CA ALA A 40 -3.67 -6.99 -7.37
C ALA A 40 -4.44 -8.28 -7.07
N GLU A 41 -5.50 -8.58 -7.85
CA GLU A 41 -6.30 -9.81 -7.71
C GLU A 41 -5.52 -11.06 -8.14
N ASP A 42 -4.54 -10.92 -9.03
CA ASP A 42 -3.71 -12.02 -9.51
C ASP A 42 -2.56 -12.40 -8.55
N LEU A 43 -2.30 -11.63 -7.50
CA LEU A 43 -1.28 -11.96 -6.49
C LEU A 43 -1.71 -13.21 -5.71
N LYS A 44 -0.80 -14.19 -5.63
CA LYS A 44 -0.99 -15.41 -4.84
C LYS A 44 -0.64 -15.18 -3.37
N ASP A 45 -1.31 -15.91 -2.49
CA ASP A 45 -1.14 -15.85 -1.03
C ASP A 45 -1.21 -14.42 -0.49
N ALA A 46 -2.11 -13.62 -1.08
CA ALA A 46 -2.10 -12.18 -0.89
C ALA A 46 -2.69 -11.76 0.45
N VAL A 47 -1.96 -10.89 1.16
CA VAL A 47 -2.45 -10.13 2.31
C VAL A 47 -2.88 -8.75 1.81
N ARG A 48 -4.16 -8.42 2.00
CA ARG A 48 -4.74 -7.12 1.65
C ARG A 48 -4.86 -6.24 2.89
N ILE A 49 -4.35 -5.02 2.77
CA ILE A 49 -4.31 -4.03 3.84
C ILE A 49 -4.93 -2.72 3.33
N PRO A 50 -6.11 -2.32 3.80
CA PRO A 50 -6.69 -1.02 3.46
C PRO A 50 -5.75 0.12 3.87
N PHE A 51 -5.60 1.14 3.02
CA PHE A 51 -4.75 2.30 3.35
C PHE A 51 -5.16 3.00 4.65
N ALA A 52 -6.46 3.01 4.97
CA ALA A 52 -6.98 3.59 6.21
C ALA A 52 -6.46 2.90 7.48
N GLU A 53 -5.97 1.66 7.36
CA GLU A 53 -5.38 0.89 8.47
C GLU A 53 -3.85 0.97 8.51
N ILE A 54 -3.22 1.77 7.64
CA ILE A 54 -1.77 1.98 7.64
C ILE A 54 -1.48 3.35 8.27
N PRO A 55 -0.77 3.40 9.42
CA PRO A 55 -0.40 4.66 10.04
C PRO A 55 0.35 5.57 9.07
N GLY A 56 -0.08 6.83 8.95
CA GLY A 56 0.55 7.82 8.07
C GLY A 56 0.09 7.78 6.61
N PHE A 57 -0.69 6.77 6.20
CA PHE A 57 -1.32 6.80 4.87
C PHE A 57 -2.51 7.76 4.85
N PRO A 58 -2.76 8.46 3.73
CA PRO A 58 -3.99 9.23 3.55
C PRO A 58 -5.21 8.32 3.52
N THR A 59 -6.28 8.74 4.19
CA THR A 59 -7.60 8.13 4.05
C THR A 59 -8.17 8.56 2.69
N ALA A 60 -8.52 7.61 1.82
CA ALA A 60 -9.16 7.92 0.55
C ALA A 60 -10.52 8.61 0.81
N THR A 61 -10.69 9.81 0.28
CA THR A 61 -11.90 10.64 0.46
C THR A 61 -12.93 10.45 -0.66
N VAL A 62 -12.56 9.75 -1.74
CA VAL A 62 -13.41 9.55 -2.92
C VAL A 62 -14.05 8.16 -2.91
N ILE A 63 -15.37 8.13 -3.03
CA ILE A 63 -16.16 6.90 -3.14
C ILE A 63 -15.77 6.15 -4.42
N GLY A 64 -15.36 4.88 -4.28
CA GLY A 64 -14.96 4.02 -5.40
C GLY A 64 -13.46 3.72 -5.51
N HIS A 65 -12.62 4.35 -4.67
CA HIS A 65 -11.16 4.11 -4.61
C HIS A 65 -10.69 3.91 -3.17
N ALA A 66 -11.27 2.96 -2.43
CA ALA A 66 -10.67 2.55 -1.15
C ALA A 66 -9.37 1.80 -1.44
N GLY A 67 -8.29 2.56 -1.59
CA GLY A 67 -6.99 2.01 -1.96
C GLY A 67 -6.45 1.06 -0.90
N ALA A 68 -5.69 0.07 -1.35
CA ALA A 68 -5.13 -0.96 -0.49
C ALA A 68 -3.70 -1.28 -0.88
N LEU A 69 -2.90 -1.64 0.11
CA LEU A 69 -1.63 -2.30 -0.08
C LEU A 69 -1.90 -3.81 -0.14
N VAL A 70 -1.39 -4.47 -1.18
CA VAL A 70 -1.56 -5.91 -1.41
C VAL A 70 -0.18 -6.53 -1.49
N ALA A 71 0.19 -7.34 -0.52
CA ALA A 71 1.45 -8.07 -0.50
C ALA A 71 1.21 -9.54 -0.84
N GLY A 72 2.01 -10.13 -1.71
CA GLY A 72 1.84 -11.51 -2.14
C GLY A 72 2.93 -11.96 -3.12
N ASN A 73 2.65 -13.03 -3.86
CA ASN A 73 3.55 -13.55 -4.88
C ASN A 73 3.03 -13.27 -6.30
N LEU A 74 3.90 -12.76 -7.17
CA LEU A 74 3.64 -12.57 -8.59
C LEU A 74 4.76 -13.23 -9.39
N SER A 75 4.42 -14.22 -10.21
CA SER A 75 5.38 -14.95 -11.05
C SER A 75 6.60 -15.49 -10.29
N GLY A 76 6.39 -15.98 -9.05
CA GLY A 76 7.44 -16.54 -8.21
C GLY A 76 8.21 -15.49 -7.38
N ARG A 77 7.92 -14.20 -7.52
CA ARG A 77 8.57 -13.10 -6.80
C ARG A 77 7.70 -12.56 -5.68
N SER A 78 8.30 -12.20 -4.55
CA SER A 78 7.59 -11.47 -3.49
C SER A 78 7.36 -10.02 -3.91
N VAL A 79 6.10 -9.58 -3.92
CA VAL A 79 5.69 -8.25 -4.42
C VAL A 79 4.78 -7.57 -3.41
N VAL A 80 4.91 -6.26 -3.31
CA VAL A 80 3.91 -5.38 -2.71
C VAL A 80 3.34 -4.43 -3.77
N ALA A 81 2.02 -4.37 -3.87
CA ALA A 81 1.31 -3.51 -4.80
C ALA A 81 0.46 -2.48 -4.03
N LEU A 82 0.58 -1.21 -4.39
CA LEU A 82 -0.36 -0.16 -4.01
C LEU A 82 -1.48 -0.14 -5.04
N SER A 83 -2.62 -0.74 -4.70
CA SER A 83 -3.85 -0.70 -5.50
C SER A 83 -4.56 0.61 -5.23
N GLY A 84 -4.27 1.61 -6.07
CA GLY A 84 -4.66 2.99 -5.88
C GLY A 84 -3.45 3.90 -5.68
N ARG A 85 -3.70 5.20 -5.83
CA ARG A 85 -2.68 6.25 -5.76
C ARG A 85 -3.29 7.55 -5.30
N PHE A 86 -2.43 8.41 -4.77
CA PHE A 86 -2.77 9.75 -4.33
C PHE A 86 -2.27 10.74 -5.37
N HIS A 87 -3.12 11.70 -5.72
CA HIS A 87 -2.83 12.69 -6.74
C HIS A 87 -2.70 14.08 -6.13
N MET A 88 -1.79 14.90 -6.64
CA MET A 88 -1.59 16.27 -6.15
C MET A 88 -2.86 17.12 -6.27
N TYR A 89 -3.70 16.89 -7.30
CA TYR A 89 -4.97 17.60 -7.48
C TYR A 89 -6.03 17.27 -6.41
N GLU A 90 -5.82 16.23 -5.59
CA GLU A 90 -6.69 15.87 -4.46
C GLU A 90 -6.31 16.64 -3.17
N GLY A 91 -5.31 17.53 -3.24
CA GLY A 91 -4.85 18.36 -2.12
C GLY A 91 -3.80 17.69 -1.23
N HIS A 92 -3.11 16.66 -1.73
CA HIS A 92 -1.97 16.03 -1.06
C HIS A 92 -0.68 16.86 -1.20
N SER A 93 0.23 16.74 -0.23
CA SER A 93 1.49 17.49 -0.09
C SER A 93 2.60 16.65 0.51
#